data_AF-A0A7Y5DL48-F1
#
_entry.id   AF-A0A7Y5DL48-F1
#
_cell.length_a   1.000
_cell.length_b   1.000
_cell.length_c   1.000
_cell.angle_alpha   90.00
_cell.angle_beta   90.00
_cell.angle_gamma   90.00
#
_symmetry.space_group_name_H-M   'P 1'
#
loop_
_entity.id
_entity.type
_entity.pdbx_description
1 polymer ?
#
loop_
_entity_poly.entity_id
_entity_poly.type
_entity_poly.pdbx_seq_one_letter_code
_entity_poly.pdbx_strand_id
1 'polypeptide(L)'
;MRNMMLISLILTAISPIPVYAGADTAELSIIQYECAQVGDVSFGTGQAWSDCHVSKGSWVATIGLTDMYQAQYCFGNGKDACDQRALVLFGNRAYTPKAKLLVQRIDPGSTTYDDPIVVLNEYGRILVLAAHYPDGGISNNYYLWQKDKWALIDTKGWLEELSERLPDGVSARKGGLPNIDTMSAQARLYRNTDGDCCPSAGIANVQLGLHTDKERFFFKSMSLFNQNKD
;
A
#
# COMPACT_ATOMS: atom_id res chain seq x y z
N MET A 1 -19.49 40.72 22.79
CA MET A 1 -19.10 40.27 21.44
C MET A 1 -17.71 39.65 21.54
N ARG A 2 -17.60 38.32 21.57
CA ARG A 2 -16.33 37.57 21.64
C ARG A 2 -16.23 36.74 20.36
N ASN A 3 -15.29 37.10 19.50
CA ASN A 3 -14.99 36.35 18.27
C ASN A 3 -14.20 35.10 18.65
N MET A 4 -14.83 33.93 18.56
CA MET A 4 -14.14 32.63 18.56
C MET A 4 -13.64 32.37 17.14
N MET A 5 -12.32 32.37 16.97
CA MET A 5 -11.64 32.01 15.75
C MET A 5 -11.49 30.48 15.73
N LEU A 6 -12.24 29.80 14.86
CA LEU A 6 -12.11 28.36 14.63
C LEU A 6 -10.90 28.14 13.71
N ILE A 7 -9.82 27.56 14.24
CA ILE A 7 -8.71 27.04 13.43
C ILE A 7 -9.11 25.65 12.94
N SER A 8 -9.44 25.57 11.65
CA SER A 8 -9.75 24.30 10.99
C SER A 8 -8.44 23.64 10.55
N LEU A 9 -8.01 22.58 11.24
CA LEU A 9 -6.96 21.68 10.77
C LEU A 9 -7.54 20.84 9.63
N ILE A 10 -7.16 21.17 8.40
CA ILE A 10 -7.43 20.32 7.24
C ILE A 10 -6.37 19.21 7.24
N LEU A 11 -6.72 18.02 7.73
CA LEU A 11 -5.99 16.79 7.38
C LEU A 11 -6.25 16.53 5.90
N THR A 12 -5.33 16.93 5.03
CA THR A 12 -5.33 16.46 3.66
C THR A 12 -4.91 14.99 3.69
N ALA A 13 -5.89 14.09 3.53
CA ALA A 13 -5.61 12.72 3.16
C ALA A 13 -4.98 12.75 1.76
N ILE A 14 -3.65 12.78 1.71
CA ILE A 14 -2.90 12.58 0.47
C ILE A 14 -3.21 11.14 0.05
N SER A 15 -4.15 10.97 -0.87
CA SER A 15 -4.32 9.71 -1.56
C SER A 15 -3.20 9.66 -2.60
N PRO A 16 -2.19 8.78 -2.48
CA PRO A 16 -1.17 8.66 -3.50
C PRO A 16 -1.85 8.05 -4.74
N ILE A 17 -2.27 8.90 -5.67
CA ILE A 17 -2.59 8.45 -7.03
C ILE A 17 -1.27 7.93 -7.58
N PRO A 18 -1.15 6.65 -7.96
CA PRO A 18 0.08 6.16 -8.57
C PRO A 18 0.25 6.88 -9.92
N VAL A 19 1.21 7.79 -9.97
CA VAL A 19 1.63 8.46 -11.21
C VAL A 19 2.15 7.38 -12.15
N TYR A 20 1.47 7.19 -13.27
CA TYR A 20 1.85 6.26 -14.33
C TYR A 20 3.15 6.72 -14.99
N ALA A 21 4.30 6.29 -14.47
CA ALA A 21 5.63 6.58 -14.99
C ALA A 21 5.92 5.77 -16.26
N GLY A 22 5.31 6.17 -17.38
CA GLY A 22 5.48 5.52 -18.68
C GLY A 22 6.87 5.68 -19.29
N ALA A 23 7.60 6.73 -18.91
CA ALA A 23 8.88 7.13 -19.52
C ALA A 23 10.08 7.14 -18.54
N ASP A 24 9.86 7.00 -17.23
CA ASP A 24 10.95 7.13 -16.27
C ASP A 24 11.79 5.86 -16.25
N THR A 25 13.06 6.04 -16.58
CA THR A 25 14.06 4.96 -16.61
C THR A 25 15.30 5.38 -15.85
N ALA A 26 15.98 4.41 -15.29
CA ALA A 26 17.27 4.56 -14.61
C ALA A 26 18.26 3.50 -15.13
N GLU A 27 19.55 3.71 -14.89
CA GLU A 27 20.56 2.69 -15.19
C GLU A 27 20.40 1.50 -14.24
N LEU A 28 20.27 0.29 -14.80
CA LEU A 28 20.10 -0.93 -14.01
C LEU A 28 21.25 -1.13 -13.01
N SER A 29 22.47 -0.75 -13.39
CA SER A 29 23.66 -0.92 -12.54
C SER A 29 23.61 -0.09 -11.26
N ILE A 30 22.78 0.96 -11.19
CA ILE A 30 22.76 1.88 -10.04
C ILE A 30 21.50 1.75 -9.17
N ILE A 31 20.36 1.28 -9.72
CA ILE A 31 19.07 1.37 -9.02
C ILE A 31 19.02 0.71 -7.64
N GLN A 32 19.90 -0.26 -7.35
CA GLN A 32 19.96 -0.96 -6.07
C GLN A 32 20.93 -0.33 -5.06
N TYR A 33 21.75 0.63 -5.49
CA TYR A 33 22.88 1.16 -4.71
C TYR A 33 22.88 2.68 -4.61
N GLU A 34 22.30 3.37 -5.60
CA GLU A 34 22.21 4.82 -5.67
C GLU A 34 20.76 5.26 -5.87
N CYS A 35 20.45 6.46 -5.40
CA CYS A 35 19.13 7.05 -5.63
C CYS A 35 18.99 7.48 -7.09
N ALA A 36 17.94 7.03 -7.75
CA ALA A 36 17.55 7.49 -9.06
C ALA A 36 16.47 8.58 -8.94
N GLN A 37 16.58 9.65 -9.72
CA GLN A 37 15.51 10.64 -9.87
C GLN A 37 14.49 10.13 -10.89
N VAL A 38 13.41 9.51 -10.41
CA VAL A 38 12.35 8.88 -11.21
C VAL A 38 10.98 9.12 -10.57
N GLY A 39 9.92 9.24 -11.37
CA GLY A 39 8.57 9.47 -10.85
C GLY A 39 8.50 10.70 -9.96
N ASP A 40 8.05 10.50 -8.71
CA ASP A 40 7.94 11.58 -7.72
C ASP A 40 9.20 11.71 -6.85
N VAL A 41 10.27 10.97 -7.17
CA VAL A 41 11.55 11.04 -6.46
C VAL A 41 12.41 12.17 -7.04
N SER A 42 12.55 13.26 -6.30
CA SER A 42 13.49 14.35 -6.60
C SER A 42 14.29 14.76 -5.35
N PHE A 43 15.57 15.08 -5.54
CA PHE A 43 16.48 15.49 -4.46
C PHE A 43 17.66 16.32 -5.01
N GLY A 44 18.37 17.02 -4.14
CA GLY A 44 19.52 17.85 -4.47
C GLY A 44 19.27 19.35 -4.28
N THR A 45 20.14 20.19 -4.85
CA THR A 45 20.08 21.65 -4.67
C THR A 45 18.75 22.23 -5.16
N GLY A 46 18.05 22.95 -4.28
CA GLY A 46 16.76 23.58 -4.59
C GLY A 46 15.55 22.64 -4.54
N GLN A 47 15.73 21.38 -4.14
CA GLN A 47 14.64 20.43 -3.88
C GLN A 47 14.26 20.44 -2.39
N ALA A 48 13.16 19.76 -2.05
CA ALA A 48 12.71 19.62 -0.65
C ALA A 48 13.73 18.87 0.23
N TRP A 49 14.50 17.97 -0.38
CA TRP A 49 15.56 17.20 0.27
C TRP A 49 16.87 17.38 -0.48
N SER A 50 17.93 17.72 0.25
CA SER A 50 19.25 17.92 -0.32
C SER A 50 20.04 16.62 -0.53
N ASP A 51 19.68 15.55 0.20
CA ASP A 51 20.37 14.26 0.17
C ASP A 51 19.40 13.08 -0.02
N CYS A 52 19.93 12.00 -0.59
CA CYS A 52 19.25 10.72 -0.74
C CYS A 52 20.24 9.57 -0.65
N HIS A 53 19.88 8.52 0.07
CA HIS A 53 20.62 7.26 0.06
C HIS A 53 19.70 6.04 -0.07
N VAL A 54 20.27 4.95 -0.61
CA VAL A 54 19.60 3.65 -0.69
C VAL A 54 19.82 2.89 0.60
N SER A 55 18.74 2.64 1.33
CA SER A 55 18.76 1.84 2.56
C SER A 55 18.65 0.34 2.29
N LYS A 56 18.07 -0.06 1.16
CA LYS A 56 17.98 -1.45 0.71
C LYS A 56 17.81 -1.51 -0.80
N GLY A 57 18.48 -2.45 -1.45
CA GLY A 57 18.26 -2.79 -2.86
C GLY A 57 18.29 -4.31 -3.05
N SER A 58 17.34 -4.86 -3.78
CA SER A 58 17.28 -6.32 -4.01
C SER A 58 16.48 -6.69 -5.27
N TRP A 59 16.66 -7.92 -5.75
CA TRP A 59 15.77 -8.51 -6.75
C TRP A 59 14.50 -9.00 -6.06
N VAL A 60 13.37 -8.89 -6.75
CA VAL A 60 12.03 -9.25 -6.23
C VAL A 60 11.49 -10.50 -6.90
N ALA A 61 11.35 -10.47 -8.23
CA ALA A 61 10.71 -11.53 -9.00
C ALA A 61 11.05 -11.41 -10.49
N THR A 62 10.77 -12.46 -11.26
CA THR A 62 10.77 -12.42 -12.72
C THR A 62 9.35 -12.69 -13.21
N ILE A 63 8.82 -11.81 -14.07
CA ILE A 63 7.52 -11.97 -14.73
C ILE A 63 7.73 -11.96 -16.23
N GLY A 64 7.60 -13.13 -16.86
CA GLY A 64 7.89 -13.27 -18.29
C GLY A 64 9.38 -13.03 -18.56
N LEU A 65 9.70 -11.97 -19.30
CA LEU A 65 11.07 -11.54 -19.63
C LEU A 65 11.53 -10.30 -18.85
N THR A 66 10.78 -9.93 -17.81
CA THR A 66 11.05 -8.75 -17.00
C THR A 66 11.49 -9.17 -15.61
N ASP A 67 12.72 -8.85 -15.26
CA ASP A 67 13.24 -8.93 -13.90
C ASP A 67 12.82 -7.68 -13.13
N MET A 68 12.35 -7.89 -11.91
CA MET A 68 11.89 -6.83 -11.03
C MET A 68 12.88 -6.62 -9.90
N TYR A 69 13.20 -5.37 -9.64
CA TYR A 69 14.15 -4.94 -8.63
C TYR A 69 13.48 -3.90 -7.73
N GLN A 70 13.77 -3.94 -6.44
CA GLN A 70 13.31 -2.92 -5.50
C GLN A 70 14.49 -2.10 -4.97
N ALA A 71 14.18 -0.86 -4.62
CA ALA A 71 15.07 0.01 -3.88
C ALA A 71 14.28 0.81 -2.85
N GLN A 72 14.78 0.87 -1.62
CA GLN A 72 14.23 1.67 -0.54
C GLN A 72 15.09 2.91 -0.33
N TYR A 73 14.55 4.06 -0.71
CA TYR A 73 15.21 5.35 -0.60
C TYR A 73 14.86 6.03 0.70
N CYS A 74 15.83 6.77 1.23
CA CYS A 74 15.68 7.64 2.37
C CYS A 74 16.15 9.03 1.97
N PHE A 75 15.28 10.03 2.12
CA PHE A 75 15.52 11.41 1.77
C PHE A 75 15.59 12.26 3.03
N GLY A 76 16.53 13.20 3.07
CA GLY A 76 16.68 14.08 4.21
C GLY A 76 17.55 15.29 3.94
N ASN A 77 17.58 16.22 4.90
CA ASN A 77 18.43 17.40 4.87
C ASN A 77 19.67 17.22 5.77
N GLY A 78 20.46 16.18 5.48
CA GLY A 78 21.70 15.92 6.20
C GLY A 78 22.09 14.45 6.16
N LYS A 79 23.37 14.21 6.47
CA LYS A 79 23.91 12.87 6.65
C LYS A 79 23.14 12.20 7.79
N ASP A 80 22.53 11.06 7.51
CA ASP A 80 21.71 10.24 8.42
C ASP A 80 20.26 10.73 8.67
N ALA A 81 19.82 11.82 8.04
CA ALA A 81 18.42 12.24 8.11
C ALA A 81 17.52 11.35 7.22
N CYS A 82 16.35 10.99 7.74
CA CYS A 82 15.30 10.30 7.00
C CYS A 82 13.97 10.98 7.25
N ASP A 83 13.73 12.07 6.54
CA ASP A 83 12.50 12.86 6.63
C ASP A 83 11.39 12.18 5.82
N GLN A 84 11.75 11.56 4.70
CA GLN A 84 10.85 10.83 3.81
C GLN A 84 11.49 9.51 3.39
N ARG A 85 10.68 8.47 3.20
CA ARG A 85 11.10 7.20 2.59
C ARG A 85 10.30 6.92 1.34
N ALA A 86 10.94 6.22 0.41
CA ALA A 86 10.26 5.63 -0.74
C ALA A 86 10.64 4.17 -0.93
N LEU A 87 9.67 3.36 -1.34
CA LEU A 87 9.89 2.03 -1.92
C LEU A 87 9.61 2.14 -3.40
N VAL A 88 10.64 1.90 -4.21
CA VAL A 88 10.59 2.03 -5.66
C VAL A 88 10.83 0.66 -6.28
N LEU A 89 9.95 0.29 -7.21
CA LEU A 89 10.01 -0.97 -7.92
C LEU A 89 10.30 -0.70 -9.39
N PHE A 90 11.36 -1.33 -9.89
CA PHE A 90 11.81 -1.22 -11.26
C PHE A 90 11.61 -2.54 -12.01
N GLY A 91 11.42 -2.44 -13.32
CA GLY A 91 11.34 -3.55 -14.24
C GLY A 91 12.44 -3.42 -15.29
N ASN A 92 13.27 -4.44 -15.41
CA ASN A 92 14.28 -4.53 -16.45
C ASN A 92 13.92 -5.67 -17.38
N ARG A 93 13.76 -5.36 -18.67
CA ARG A 93 13.63 -6.41 -19.68
C ARG A 93 15.02 -6.99 -19.92
N ALA A 94 15.11 -8.32 -19.98
CA ALA A 94 16.38 -9.01 -20.18
C ALA A 94 17.24 -8.36 -21.27
N TYR A 95 18.55 -8.25 -21.00
CA TYR A 95 19.57 -7.70 -21.90
C TYR A 95 19.44 -6.20 -22.19
N THR A 96 18.73 -5.43 -21.37
CA THR A 96 18.71 -3.96 -21.46
C THR A 96 19.46 -3.33 -20.29
N PRO A 97 20.26 -2.26 -20.51
CA PRO A 97 20.96 -1.58 -19.41
C PRO A 97 20.02 -0.68 -18.60
N LYS A 98 18.78 -0.47 -19.06
CA LYS A 98 17.82 0.46 -18.45
C LYS A 98 16.75 -0.30 -17.69
N ALA A 99 16.45 0.16 -16.48
CA ALA A 99 15.32 -0.31 -15.71
C ALA A 99 14.21 0.76 -15.72
N LYS A 100 12.98 0.35 -15.99
CA LYS A 100 11.80 1.22 -16.01
C LYS A 100 11.15 1.28 -14.63
N LEU A 101 10.73 2.46 -14.20
CA LEU A 101 9.89 2.61 -13.01
C LEU A 101 8.55 1.89 -13.21
N LEU A 102 8.20 0.97 -12.30
CA LEU A 102 6.94 0.22 -12.33
C LEU A 102 5.94 0.72 -11.29
N VAL A 103 6.39 0.86 -10.04
CA VAL A 103 5.56 1.29 -8.90
C VAL A 103 6.45 2.10 -7.96
N GLN A 104 5.87 3.12 -7.34
CA GLN A 104 6.48 3.83 -6.23
C GLN A 104 5.49 3.96 -5.07
N ARG A 105 6.03 3.94 -3.86
CA ARG A 105 5.30 4.23 -2.62
C ARG A 105 6.16 5.18 -1.80
N ILE A 106 5.57 6.23 -1.26
CA ILE A 106 6.28 7.29 -0.53
C ILE A 106 5.57 7.49 0.82
N ASP A 107 6.30 7.37 1.93
CA ASP A 107 5.77 7.47 3.30
C ASP A 107 6.72 8.25 4.21
N PRO A 108 6.27 8.77 5.38
CA PRO A 108 7.13 9.49 6.31
C PRO A 108 8.40 8.71 6.64
N GLY A 109 9.53 9.39 6.86
CA GLY A 109 10.83 8.71 6.90
C GLY A 109 11.09 7.80 8.10
N SER A 110 10.21 7.78 9.10
CA SER A 110 10.19 6.79 10.18
C SER A 110 9.49 5.47 9.82
N THR A 111 8.87 5.39 8.64
CA THR A 111 8.20 4.18 8.13
C THR A 111 9.23 3.11 7.76
N THR A 112 8.94 1.84 7.97
CA THR A 112 9.74 0.74 7.40
C THR A 112 8.93 -0.05 6.38
N TYR A 113 9.62 -0.64 5.41
CA TYR A 113 8.99 -1.44 4.36
C TYR A 113 9.44 -2.88 4.46
N ASP A 114 8.50 -3.81 4.30
CA ASP A 114 8.84 -5.20 4.04
C ASP A 114 9.37 -5.37 2.61
N ASP A 115 9.93 -6.55 2.33
CA ASP A 115 10.24 -6.90 0.95
C ASP A 115 8.95 -7.05 0.13
N PRO A 116 8.91 -6.50 -1.10
CA PRO A 116 7.79 -6.72 -2.00
C PRO A 116 7.55 -8.21 -2.23
N ILE A 117 6.30 -8.63 -2.14
CA ILE A 117 5.90 -10.00 -2.45
C ILE A 117 5.05 -10.03 -3.72
N VAL A 118 5.29 -11.01 -4.58
CA VAL A 118 4.46 -11.28 -5.76
C VAL A 118 3.86 -12.67 -5.61
N VAL A 119 2.53 -12.73 -5.54
CA VAL A 119 1.80 -13.98 -5.39
C VAL A 119 0.99 -14.25 -6.65
N LEU A 120 1.02 -15.48 -7.12
CA LEU A 120 0.17 -15.96 -8.20
C LEU A 120 -1.01 -16.73 -7.60
N ASN A 121 -2.24 -16.27 -7.85
CA ASN A 121 -3.46 -16.97 -7.45
C ASN A 121 -4.47 -17.04 -8.61
N GLU A 122 -5.70 -17.49 -8.33
CA GLU A 122 -6.75 -17.65 -9.35
C GLU A 122 -7.13 -16.34 -10.07
N TYR A 123 -6.84 -15.18 -9.48
CA TYR A 123 -7.12 -13.86 -10.05
C TYR A 123 -5.94 -13.27 -10.83
N GLY A 124 -4.77 -13.93 -10.82
CA GLY A 124 -3.56 -13.49 -11.51
C GLY A 124 -2.40 -13.24 -10.55
N ARG A 125 -1.45 -12.39 -10.98
CA ARG A 125 -0.30 -12.01 -10.15
C ARG A 125 -0.65 -10.75 -9.37
N ILE A 126 -0.49 -10.81 -8.06
CA ILE A 126 -0.73 -9.69 -7.15
C ILE A 126 0.59 -9.34 -6.47
N LEU A 127 1.00 -8.08 -6.59
CA LEU A 127 2.10 -7.48 -5.85
C LEU A 127 1.56 -6.86 -4.56
N VAL A 128 2.24 -7.10 -3.44
CA VAL A 128 1.96 -6.41 -2.16
C VAL A 128 3.17 -5.61 -1.72
N LEU A 129 2.93 -4.35 -1.42
CA LEU A 129 3.91 -3.44 -0.82
C LEU A 129 3.42 -3.09 0.59
N ALA A 130 4.03 -3.69 1.61
CA ALA A 130 3.68 -3.45 3.01
C ALA A 130 4.56 -2.36 3.63
N ALA A 131 3.97 -1.55 4.51
CA ALA A 131 4.68 -0.56 5.30
C ALA A 131 4.21 -0.56 6.75
N HIS A 132 5.15 -0.30 7.66
CA HIS A 132 4.96 -0.21 9.09
C HIS A 132 5.28 1.20 9.56
N TYR A 133 4.29 1.86 10.14
CA TYR A 133 4.39 3.20 10.68
C TYR A 133 4.90 3.17 12.13
N PRO A 134 5.53 4.26 12.61
CA PRO A 134 6.10 4.32 13.96
C PRO A 134 5.08 4.17 15.09
N ASP A 135 3.79 4.41 14.82
CA ASP A 135 2.69 4.23 15.77
C ASP A 135 2.19 2.78 15.85
N GLY A 136 2.85 1.86 15.13
CA GLY A 136 2.44 0.46 15.01
C GLY A 136 1.37 0.21 13.94
N GLY A 137 0.95 1.24 13.19
CA GLY A 137 0.06 1.08 12.05
C GLY A 137 0.71 0.30 10.92
N ILE A 138 -0.06 -0.54 10.24
CA ILE A 138 0.39 -1.29 9.06
C ILE A 138 -0.52 -0.93 7.88
N SER A 139 0.06 -0.74 6.71
CA SER A 139 -0.66 -0.46 5.47
C SER A 139 -0.08 -1.22 4.30
N ASN A 140 -0.95 -1.87 3.52
CA ASN A 140 -0.59 -2.60 2.32
C ASN A 140 -1.20 -1.93 1.08
N ASN A 141 -0.37 -1.67 0.07
CA ASN A 141 -0.83 -1.44 -1.29
C ASN A 141 -0.78 -2.76 -2.05
N TYR A 142 -1.86 -3.06 -2.77
CA TYR A 142 -1.99 -4.28 -3.57
C TYR A 142 -2.10 -3.87 -5.04
N TYR A 143 -1.39 -4.55 -5.93
CA TYR A 143 -1.44 -4.26 -7.35
C TYR A 143 -1.67 -5.53 -8.15
N LEU A 144 -2.55 -5.48 -9.14
CA LEU A 144 -2.82 -6.56 -10.08
C LEU A 144 -1.96 -6.40 -11.33
N TRP A 145 -1.26 -7.45 -11.76
CA TRP A 145 -0.54 -7.45 -13.03
C TRP A 145 -1.52 -7.65 -14.19
N GLN A 146 -1.64 -6.64 -15.05
CA GLN A 146 -2.47 -6.71 -16.26
C GLN A 146 -1.84 -5.93 -17.40
N LYS A 147 -1.90 -6.47 -18.63
CA LYS A 147 -1.45 -5.76 -19.83
C LYS A 147 -0.05 -5.14 -19.65
N ASP A 148 0.86 -5.92 -19.08
CA ASP A 148 2.25 -5.56 -18.79
C ASP A 148 2.45 -4.35 -17.85
N LYS A 149 1.50 -4.13 -16.94
CA LYS A 149 1.55 -3.09 -15.92
C LYS A 149 0.93 -3.53 -14.60
N TRP A 150 1.34 -2.86 -13.51
CA TRP A 150 0.72 -2.98 -12.20
C TRP A 150 -0.43 -1.97 -12.07
N ALA A 151 -1.63 -2.47 -11.79
CA ALA A 151 -2.81 -1.64 -11.52
C ALA A 151 -3.16 -1.71 -10.03
N LEU A 152 -3.29 -0.56 -9.37
CA LEU A 152 -3.61 -0.49 -7.94
C LEU A 152 -5.00 -1.09 -7.69
N ILE A 153 -5.09 -1.97 -6.70
CA ILE A 153 -6.34 -2.61 -6.28
C ILE A 153 -7.00 -1.76 -5.20
N ASP A 154 -8.28 -1.46 -5.35
CA ASP A 154 -9.10 -0.89 -4.28
C ASP A 154 -9.34 -1.92 -3.17
N THR A 155 -8.89 -1.57 -1.97
CA THR A 155 -8.92 -2.40 -0.76
C THR A 155 -10.10 -2.12 0.17
N LYS A 156 -10.95 -1.14 -0.15
CA LYS A 156 -12.04 -0.72 0.73
C LYS A 156 -13.41 -1.20 0.28
N GLY A 157 -13.61 -1.44 -1.02
CA GLY A 157 -14.92 -1.84 -1.58
C GLY A 157 -15.58 -3.03 -0.87
N TRP A 158 -14.82 -4.05 -0.49
CA TRP A 158 -15.36 -5.22 0.22
C TRP A 158 -15.93 -4.89 1.61
N LEU A 159 -15.41 -3.86 2.29
CA LEU A 159 -15.85 -3.48 3.64
C LEU A 159 -17.21 -2.77 3.60
N GLU A 160 -17.44 -1.97 2.55
CA GLU A 160 -18.73 -1.36 2.25
C GLU A 160 -19.77 -2.45 1.96
N GLU A 161 -19.45 -3.39 1.07
CA GLU A 161 -20.31 -4.53 0.76
C GLU A 161 -20.59 -5.44 1.98
N LEU A 162 -19.61 -5.62 2.87
CA LEU A 162 -19.82 -6.32 4.14
C LEU A 162 -20.85 -5.57 4.98
N SER A 163 -20.71 -4.25 5.10
CA SER A 163 -21.58 -3.42 5.95
C SER A 163 -23.04 -3.48 5.52
N GLU A 164 -23.32 -3.59 4.23
CA GLU A 164 -24.67 -3.75 3.67
C GLU A 164 -25.32 -5.11 3.99
N ARG A 165 -24.52 -6.13 4.36
CA ARG A 165 -24.98 -7.49 4.64
C ARG A 165 -25.10 -7.81 6.13
N LEU A 166 -24.68 -6.89 6.99
CA LEU A 166 -24.77 -7.07 8.43
C LEU A 166 -26.20 -6.84 8.94
N PRO A 167 -26.60 -7.50 10.03
CA PRO A 167 -27.90 -7.24 10.67
C PRO A 167 -28.01 -5.79 11.16
N ASP A 168 -29.25 -5.32 11.27
CA ASP A 168 -29.54 -4.00 11.83
C ASP A 168 -28.88 -3.80 13.22
N GLY A 169 -28.27 -2.63 13.40
CA GLY A 169 -27.57 -2.27 14.63
C GLY A 169 -26.15 -2.81 14.76
N VAL A 170 -25.63 -3.49 13.73
CA VAL A 170 -24.23 -3.96 13.63
C VAL A 170 -23.55 -3.31 12.43
N SER A 171 -22.30 -2.87 12.59
CA SER A 171 -21.51 -2.22 11.53
C SER A 171 -20.07 -2.71 11.49
N ALA A 172 -19.47 -2.74 10.31
CA ALA A 172 -18.06 -3.02 10.09
C ALA A 172 -17.33 -1.70 9.75
N ARG A 173 -16.82 -1.00 10.76
CA ARG A 173 -16.21 0.33 10.57
C ARG A 173 -14.74 0.24 10.13
N LYS A 174 -14.05 -0.83 10.51
CA LYS A 174 -12.63 -1.07 10.22
C LYS A 174 -12.41 -2.53 9.83
N GLY A 175 -11.82 -2.73 8.66
CA GLY A 175 -11.35 -4.02 8.18
C GLY A 175 -9.85 -4.19 8.45
N GLY A 176 -9.45 -5.43 8.72
CA GLY A 176 -8.07 -5.86 8.62
C GLY A 176 -7.62 -5.91 7.16
N LEU A 177 -6.31 -5.93 6.96
CA LEU A 177 -5.69 -5.99 5.64
C LEU A 177 -6.04 -7.32 4.95
N PRO A 178 -6.42 -7.31 3.66
CA PRO A 178 -6.59 -8.54 2.89
C PRO A 178 -5.34 -9.42 2.90
N ASN A 179 -5.53 -10.70 3.23
CA ASN A 179 -4.56 -11.76 2.98
C ASN A 179 -4.80 -12.29 1.56
N ILE A 180 -3.82 -12.11 0.69
CA ILE A 180 -3.90 -12.47 -0.74
C ILE A 180 -3.65 -13.95 -1.03
N ASP A 181 -3.01 -14.67 -0.11
CA ASP A 181 -2.78 -16.12 -0.25
C ASP A 181 -4.08 -16.87 0.01
N THR A 182 -4.80 -16.48 1.06
CA THR A 182 -6.08 -17.09 1.44
C THR A 182 -7.29 -16.36 0.86
N MET A 183 -7.07 -15.22 0.19
CA MET A 183 -8.11 -14.31 -0.29
C MET A 183 -9.16 -14.02 0.78
N SER A 184 -8.70 -13.62 1.97
CA SER A 184 -9.57 -13.39 3.12
C SER A 184 -9.19 -12.12 3.89
N ALA A 185 -10.14 -11.54 4.61
CA ALA A 185 -9.90 -10.47 5.57
C ALA A 185 -10.69 -10.71 6.85
N GLN A 186 -10.39 -9.94 7.89
CA GLN A 186 -11.20 -9.89 9.11
C GLN A 186 -11.78 -8.51 9.29
N ALA A 187 -12.97 -8.38 9.86
CA ALA A 187 -13.53 -7.10 10.26
C ALA A 187 -14.04 -7.19 11.69
N ARG A 188 -13.71 -6.18 12.49
CA ARG A 188 -14.30 -6.04 13.84
C ARG A 188 -15.68 -5.43 13.70
N LEU A 189 -16.64 -6.01 14.41
CA LEU A 189 -18.04 -5.61 14.35
C LEU A 189 -18.41 -4.74 15.55
N TYR A 190 -19.14 -3.67 15.27
CA TYR A 190 -19.53 -2.66 16.23
C TYR A 190 -21.05 -2.64 16.37
N ARG A 191 -21.55 -2.58 17.60
CA ARG A 191 -22.92 -2.18 17.90
C ARG A 191 -23.08 -0.67 17.74
N ASN A 192 -24.32 -0.20 17.62
CA ASN A 192 -24.62 1.24 17.61
C ASN A 192 -24.12 1.98 18.86
N THR A 193 -24.04 1.29 19.99
CA THR A 193 -23.57 1.84 21.27
C THR A 193 -22.05 1.84 21.42
N ASP A 194 -21.32 1.20 20.50
CA ASP A 194 -19.87 1.06 20.61
C ASP A 194 -19.16 2.35 20.17
N GLY A 195 -18.19 2.76 21.00
CA GLY A 195 -17.18 3.76 20.61
C GLY A 195 -16.12 3.16 19.67
N ASP A 196 -15.37 4.02 18.99
CA ASP A 196 -14.44 3.60 17.92
C ASP A 196 -13.30 2.67 18.36
N CYS A 197 -12.89 2.77 19.64
CA CYS A 197 -11.86 1.93 20.22
C CYS A 197 -12.30 0.47 20.45
N CYS A 198 -13.61 0.24 20.59
CA CYS A 198 -14.09 -0.80 21.47
C CYS A 198 -15.27 -1.58 20.84
N PRO A 199 -15.02 -2.35 19.77
CA PRO A 199 -16.04 -3.19 19.13
C PRO A 199 -16.48 -4.32 20.06
N SER A 200 -17.80 -4.52 20.18
CA SER A 200 -18.42 -5.54 21.05
C SER A 200 -19.34 -6.53 20.32
N ALA A 201 -19.58 -6.33 19.01
CA ALA A 201 -20.45 -7.20 18.22
C ALA A 201 -19.74 -8.43 17.62
N GLY A 202 -18.46 -8.65 17.93
CA GLY A 202 -17.68 -9.81 17.51
C GLY A 202 -16.77 -9.54 16.30
N ILE A 203 -16.41 -10.61 15.59
CA ILE A 203 -15.50 -10.56 14.44
C ILE A 203 -16.13 -11.30 13.26
N ALA A 204 -16.11 -10.69 12.09
CA ALA A 204 -16.42 -11.34 10.82
C ALA A 204 -15.12 -11.80 10.14
N ASN A 205 -15.03 -13.09 9.82
CA ASN A 205 -14.03 -13.60 8.88
C ASN A 205 -14.65 -13.58 7.49
N VAL A 206 -14.04 -12.85 6.57
CA VAL A 206 -14.58 -12.57 5.24
C VAL A 206 -13.73 -13.28 4.21
N GLN A 207 -14.38 -14.01 3.32
CA GLN A 207 -13.79 -14.48 2.08
C GLN A 207 -13.96 -13.40 1.02
N LEU A 208 -12.89 -13.10 0.31
CA LEU A 208 -12.81 -12.07 -0.70
C LEU A 208 -12.75 -12.71 -2.08
N GLY A 209 -13.24 -11.97 -3.07
CA GLY A 209 -12.85 -12.16 -4.46
C GLY A 209 -12.22 -10.88 -5.00
N LEU A 210 -11.75 -10.92 -6.24
CA LEU A 210 -11.19 -9.76 -6.95
C LEU A 210 -11.90 -9.57 -8.28
N HIS A 211 -12.52 -8.39 -8.47
CA HIS A 211 -12.96 -7.95 -9.79
C HIS A 211 -11.73 -7.48 -10.56
N THR A 212 -11.23 -8.31 -11.48
CA THR A 212 -10.03 -7.99 -12.25
C THR A 212 -10.27 -6.88 -13.27
N ASP A 213 -11.51 -6.68 -13.71
CA ASP A 213 -11.93 -5.61 -14.63
C ASP A 213 -12.06 -4.24 -13.96
N LYS A 214 -12.20 -4.20 -12.64
CA LYS A 214 -12.35 -2.97 -11.83
C LYS A 214 -11.25 -2.80 -10.79
N GLU A 215 -10.30 -3.73 -10.77
CA GLU A 215 -9.20 -3.81 -9.81
C GLU A 215 -9.68 -3.59 -8.37
N ARG A 216 -10.70 -4.34 -7.91
CA ARG A 216 -11.30 -4.12 -6.58
C ARG A 216 -11.61 -5.43 -5.86
N PHE A 217 -11.22 -5.52 -4.59
CA PHE A 217 -11.66 -6.62 -3.73
C PHE A 217 -13.17 -6.51 -3.46
N PHE A 218 -13.88 -7.63 -3.53
CA PHE A 218 -15.31 -7.71 -3.22
C PHE A 218 -15.60 -8.76 -2.16
N PHE A 219 -16.74 -8.60 -1.49
CA PHE A 219 -17.22 -9.55 -0.49
C PHE A 219 -17.76 -10.81 -1.19
N LYS A 220 -17.21 -11.98 -0.86
CA LYS A 220 -17.72 -13.27 -1.37
C LYS A 220 -18.64 -13.94 -0.36
N SER A 221 -18.15 -14.15 0.86
CA SER A 221 -18.90 -14.74 1.96
C SER A 221 -18.30 -14.37 3.31
N MET A 222 -19.02 -14.64 4.41
CA MET A 222 -18.49 -14.48 5.76
C MET A 222 -18.89 -15.61 6.68
N SER A 223 -18.08 -15.78 7.73
CA SER A 223 -18.46 -16.49 8.94
C SER A 223 -18.33 -15.54 10.14
N LEU A 224 -19.32 -15.59 11.03
CA LEU A 224 -19.33 -14.80 12.25
C LEU A 224 -18.74 -15.61 13.39
N PHE A 225 -17.77 -15.04 14.09
CA PHE A 225 -17.28 -15.59 15.35
C PHE A 225 -17.89 -14.79 16.49
N ASN A 226 -18.87 -15.39 17.17
CA ASN A 226 -19.48 -14.78 18.34
C ASN A 226 -18.59 -15.07 19.55
N GLN A 227 -17.97 -14.04 20.12
CA GLN A 227 -17.11 -14.19 21.30
C GLN A 227 -17.91 -14.44 22.60
N ASN A 228 -19.25 -14.38 22.54
CA ASN A 228 -20.12 -14.71 23.66
C ASN A 228 -20.71 -16.12 23.48
N LYS A 229 -19.90 -17.13 23.84
CA LYS A 229 -20.42 -18.40 24.35
C LYS A 229 -19.95 -18.52 25.80
N ASP A 230 -20.58 -17.73 26.67
CA ASP A 230 -20.62 -17.91 28.13
C ASP A 230 -21.96 -17.39 28.63
#